data_AF-A0A3L8A152-F1
#
_entry.id   AF-A0A3L8A152-F1
#
_cell.length_a   1.000
_cell.length_b   1.000
_cell.length_c   1.000
_cell.angle_alpha   90.00
_cell.angle_beta   90.00
_cell.angle_gamma   90.00
#
_symmetry.space_group_name_H-M   'P 1'
#
loop_
_entity.id
_entity.type
_entity.pdbx_description
1 polymer ?
#
loop_
_entity_poly.entity_id
_entity_poly.type
_entity_poly.pdbx_seq_one_letter_code
_entity_poly.pdbx_strand_id
1 'polypeptide(L)'
;MFKRPLITFIAAIAATSAAIACTSLIATPGATADNSVMITYAADSHNLYGELYSKPAADHAPGAMREVRDWDTGRYLGEIPEISHTYATVGNMNEHGLAISESTWGGHEELVDTTGIIDYGSLIYITLERAKTAREAIKVMTDLVNKYGYASSGESFSIADGKEAWIMELIGKGSKEKGAVWVARRIPDGMISGHANHPRIHKFPLDDPETLYSPDVIDFARKQGYYKGKDKDFDFSLAYAVTDFGALRGCDARVWSFFNRHASGMDKYLQWINEGDTEAVMPLWVKPDSALTVRDMQWAMRDHFEDTPFDMTQDIGAGPFKVPYRWRPMTFTVDGTEYTHERAIATQQTGFTFVAQLRDQVPAPMKGILWFGVDDANTCVYVPIYCCVTEVPYCYAHGNGDMLTLSWDAAFWVHNYVANQAYNRYSQMIPDIRRVQNSLEDAMEQAVAETEAQVMSLPADRQRRELSMFSDYWANRATREFKQLGDYLFVKYLDGNIKKETSPGVFKRTPEGQCEYPQFGGYSDEYFRSVANDAGERLKVKQPEKIK
;
A
#
# COMPACT_ATOMS: atom_id res chain seq x y z
N MET A 1 -19.38 40.66 -47.48
CA MET A 1 -19.86 39.30 -47.14
C MET A 1 -18.64 38.51 -46.64
N PHE A 2 -18.31 38.65 -45.36
CA PHE A 2 -17.08 38.09 -44.78
C PHE A 2 -17.31 36.64 -44.36
N LYS A 3 -16.52 35.71 -44.92
CA LYS A 3 -16.48 34.30 -44.52
C LYS A 3 -15.72 34.19 -43.19
N ARG A 4 -16.39 33.73 -42.13
CA ARG A 4 -15.77 33.28 -40.87
C ARG A 4 -15.20 31.87 -41.07
N PRO A 5 -13.97 31.56 -40.63
CA PRO A 5 -13.51 30.19 -40.56
C PRO A 5 -14.07 29.53 -39.30
N LEU A 6 -14.62 28.33 -39.47
CA LEU A 6 -15.04 27.46 -38.38
C LEU A 6 -13.76 26.81 -37.82
N ILE A 7 -13.34 27.23 -36.62
CA ILE A 7 -12.27 26.56 -35.88
C ILE A 7 -12.93 25.39 -35.15
N THR A 8 -12.69 24.18 -35.63
CA THR A 8 -13.09 22.95 -34.95
C THR A 8 -12.16 22.74 -33.77
N PHE A 9 -12.66 22.99 -32.56
CA PHE A 9 -11.98 22.65 -31.31
C PHE A 9 -12.05 21.12 -31.16
N ILE A 10 -10.95 20.42 -31.42
CA ILE A 10 -10.77 19.03 -30.97
C ILE A 10 -10.42 19.14 -29.48
N ALA A 11 -11.41 18.91 -28.62
CA ALA A 11 -11.16 18.68 -27.21
C ALA A 11 -10.47 17.31 -27.08
N ALA A 12 -9.15 17.32 -26.96
CA ALA A 12 -8.43 16.18 -26.41
C ALA A 12 -8.86 16.04 -24.95
N ILE A 13 -9.77 15.11 -24.68
CA ILE A 13 -10.04 14.66 -23.32
C ILE A 13 -8.77 13.89 -22.91
N ALA A 14 -7.84 14.60 -22.27
CA ALA A 14 -6.83 13.94 -21.45
C ALA A 14 -7.60 13.33 -20.28
N ALA A 15 -7.89 12.03 -20.37
CA ALA A 15 -8.25 11.26 -19.21
C ALA A 15 -7.01 11.26 -18.31
N THR A 16 -6.99 12.14 -17.32
CA THR A 16 -6.04 12.03 -16.22
C THR A 16 -6.29 10.68 -15.57
N SER A 17 -5.43 9.70 -15.83
CA SER A 17 -5.37 8.50 -15.03
C SER A 17 -5.22 8.97 -13.58
N ALA A 18 -6.18 8.60 -12.73
CA ALA A 18 -5.97 8.71 -11.30
C ALA A 18 -4.76 7.83 -11.02
N ALA A 19 -3.59 8.43 -10.77
CA ALA A 19 -2.40 7.65 -10.51
C ALA A 19 -2.60 6.92 -9.17
N ILE A 20 -2.98 5.64 -9.28
CA ILE A 20 -3.02 4.62 -8.24
C ILE A 20 -1.56 4.35 -7.86
N ALA A 21 -1.22 4.51 -6.59
CA ALA A 21 0.17 4.59 -6.16
C ALA A 21 0.60 3.40 -5.28
N CYS A 22 -0.03 2.23 -5.42
CA CYS A 22 0.16 1.10 -4.53
C CYS A 22 1.63 0.62 -4.37
N THR A 23 1.93 0.02 -3.22
CA THR A 23 3.23 -0.64 -2.94
C THR A 23 2.99 -1.99 -2.29
N SER A 24 3.75 -3.01 -2.70
CA SER A 24 3.72 -4.35 -2.10
C SER A 24 5.15 -4.84 -1.84
N LEU A 25 5.42 -5.27 -0.61
CA LEU A 25 6.69 -5.80 -0.13
C LEU A 25 6.51 -7.27 0.25
N ILE A 26 7.57 -8.05 0.10
CA ILE A 26 7.51 -9.51 0.27
C ILE A 26 8.71 -9.99 1.08
N ALA A 27 8.47 -10.91 2.01
CA ALA A 27 9.50 -11.69 2.69
C ALA A 27 9.09 -13.18 2.69
N THR A 28 10.03 -14.04 2.29
CA THR A 28 9.82 -15.49 2.15
C THR A 28 10.27 -16.28 3.39
N PRO A 29 9.92 -17.57 3.51
CA PRO A 29 10.39 -18.39 4.63
C PRO A 29 11.92 -18.39 4.66
N GLY A 30 12.52 -18.34 5.84
CA GLY A 30 13.97 -18.18 6.02
C GLY A 30 14.48 -16.73 5.93
N ALA A 31 13.69 -15.79 5.36
CA ALA A 31 13.92 -14.36 5.50
C ALA A 31 13.16 -13.78 6.69
N THR A 32 12.17 -14.49 7.22
CA THR A 32 11.32 -14.06 8.32
C THR A 32 11.68 -14.76 9.64
N ALA A 33 11.50 -14.06 10.76
CA ALA A 33 11.89 -14.52 12.09
C ALA A 33 11.10 -15.75 12.58
N ASP A 34 9.85 -15.89 12.13
CA ASP A 34 8.96 -17.01 12.44
C ASP A 34 8.81 -18.01 11.29
N ASN A 35 9.61 -17.83 10.22
CA ASN A 35 9.57 -18.63 9.00
C ASN A 35 8.21 -18.62 8.26
N SER A 36 7.37 -17.60 8.50
CA SER A 36 6.15 -17.34 7.73
C SER A 36 6.48 -16.71 6.37
N VAL A 37 5.51 -16.74 5.46
CA VAL A 37 5.51 -15.88 4.27
C VAL A 37 4.82 -14.58 4.64
N MET A 38 5.43 -13.44 4.30
CA MET A 38 4.83 -12.12 4.52
C MET A 38 4.70 -11.38 3.20
N ILE A 39 3.50 -10.91 2.87
CA ILE A 39 3.25 -9.95 1.78
C ILE A 39 2.53 -8.72 2.31
N THR A 40 2.78 -7.55 1.74
CA THR A 40 2.14 -6.30 2.14
C THR A 40 1.37 -5.66 1.01
N TYR A 41 0.52 -4.68 1.35
CA TYR A 41 -0.16 -3.85 0.37
C TYR A 41 -0.51 -2.51 0.98
N ALA A 42 -0.23 -1.43 0.26
CA ALA A 42 -0.87 -0.13 0.48
C ALA A 42 -1.77 0.14 -0.73
N ALA A 43 -3.08 0.22 -0.49
CA ALA A 43 -4.08 0.53 -1.51
C ALA A 43 -4.25 2.06 -1.60
N ASP A 44 -3.51 2.70 -2.50
CA ASP A 44 -3.44 4.16 -2.55
C ASP A 44 -4.30 4.77 -3.65
N SER A 45 -5.33 5.51 -3.26
CA SER A 45 -6.21 6.24 -4.17
C SER A 45 -6.91 7.38 -3.43
N HIS A 46 -7.03 8.53 -4.12
CA HIS A 46 -7.70 9.72 -3.57
C HIS A 46 -9.19 9.52 -3.27
N ASN A 47 -9.80 8.50 -3.87
CA ASN A 47 -11.23 8.24 -3.77
C ASN A 47 -11.56 6.90 -3.09
N LEU A 48 -10.55 6.17 -2.60
CA LEU A 48 -10.76 4.88 -1.96
C LEU A 48 -11.02 5.06 -0.46
N TYR A 49 -12.17 4.57 -0.02
CA TYR A 49 -12.50 4.47 1.39
C TYR A 49 -11.89 3.21 2.00
N GLY A 50 -11.24 3.33 3.16
CA GLY A 50 -10.65 2.20 3.85
C GLY A 50 -11.67 1.36 4.59
N GLU A 51 -11.93 0.16 4.10
CA GLU A 51 -12.82 -0.82 4.71
C GLU A 51 -12.28 -2.24 4.55
N LEU A 52 -12.72 -3.15 5.42
CA LEU A 52 -12.32 -4.55 5.35
C LEU A 52 -13.38 -5.34 4.55
N TYR A 53 -13.08 -5.62 3.28
CA TYR A 53 -13.92 -6.46 2.45
C TYR A 53 -14.05 -7.87 3.02
N SER A 54 -15.22 -8.47 2.92
CA SER A 54 -15.40 -9.88 3.30
C SER A 54 -16.52 -10.53 2.51
N LYS A 55 -16.39 -11.84 2.31
CA LYS A 55 -17.44 -12.66 1.73
C LYS A 55 -17.45 -14.04 2.41
N PRO A 56 -18.61 -14.52 2.89
CA PRO A 56 -18.69 -15.86 3.47
C PRO A 56 -18.51 -16.94 2.40
N ALA A 57 -18.05 -18.12 2.83
CA ALA A 57 -18.09 -19.32 1.99
C ALA A 57 -19.54 -19.66 1.61
N ALA A 58 -19.74 -20.20 0.41
CA ALA A 58 -21.07 -20.48 -0.10
C ALA A 58 -21.07 -21.66 -1.07
N ASP A 59 -22.13 -22.47 -1.01
CA ASP A 59 -22.45 -23.47 -2.03
C ASP A 59 -23.38 -22.84 -3.08
N HIS A 60 -23.12 -23.12 -4.36
CA HIS A 60 -23.87 -22.56 -5.48
C HIS A 60 -24.61 -23.64 -6.27
N ALA A 61 -25.85 -23.35 -6.65
CA ALA A 61 -26.64 -24.26 -7.48
C ALA A 61 -26.01 -24.43 -8.88
N PRO A 62 -26.15 -25.61 -9.53
CA PRO A 62 -25.68 -25.81 -10.89
C PRO A 62 -26.23 -24.75 -11.86
N GLY A 63 -25.34 -24.09 -12.61
CA GLY A 63 -25.70 -23.03 -13.55
C GLY A 63 -25.87 -21.64 -12.93
N ALA A 64 -25.60 -21.47 -11.63
CA ALA A 64 -25.53 -20.15 -11.02
C ALA A 64 -24.48 -19.27 -11.71
N MET A 65 -24.81 -17.99 -11.85
CA MET A 65 -23.95 -16.97 -12.45
C MET A 65 -23.64 -15.92 -11.38
N ARG A 66 -22.45 -15.34 -11.44
CA ARG A 66 -22.08 -14.14 -10.67
C ARG A 66 -21.91 -12.96 -11.59
N GLU A 67 -22.40 -11.81 -11.16
CA GLU A 67 -22.02 -10.53 -11.76
C GLU A 67 -20.53 -10.27 -11.50
N VAL A 68 -19.87 -9.66 -12.49
CA VAL A 68 -18.55 -9.08 -12.37
C VAL A 68 -18.70 -7.57 -12.53
N ARG A 69 -18.16 -6.84 -11.56
CA ARG A 69 -18.20 -5.38 -11.50
C ARG A 69 -16.78 -4.88 -11.32
N ASP A 70 -16.47 -3.85 -12.08
CA ASP A 70 -15.24 -3.08 -11.96
C ASP A 70 -15.07 -2.62 -10.51
N TRP A 71 -13.94 -2.98 -9.89
CA TRP A 71 -13.74 -2.78 -8.45
C TRP A 71 -13.76 -1.29 -8.06
N ASP A 72 -13.12 -0.42 -8.84
CA ASP A 72 -13.03 1.01 -8.55
C ASP A 72 -14.34 1.76 -8.82
N THR A 73 -15.01 1.44 -9.93
CA THR A 73 -16.15 2.24 -10.42
C THR A 73 -17.51 1.61 -10.11
N GLY A 74 -17.56 0.35 -9.69
CA GLY A 74 -18.78 -0.44 -9.49
C GLY A 74 -19.54 -0.75 -10.78
N ARG A 75 -18.98 -0.39 -11.94
CA ARG A 75 -19.59 -0.59 -13.26
C ARG A 75 -19.74 -2.08 -13.54
N TYR A 76 -20.93 -2.49 -13.97
CA TYR A 76 -21.17 -3.85 -14.44
C TYR A 76 -20.35 -4.16 -15.69
N LEU A 77 -19.56 -5.23 -15.64
CA LEU A 77 -18.70 -5.68 -16.74
C LEU A 77 -19.25 -6.94 -17.43
N GLY A 78 -19.97 -7.79 -16.72
CA GLY A 78 -20.55 -9.01 -17.28
C GLY A 78 -20.90 -10.04 -16.22
N GLU A 79 -21.03 -11.29 -16.64
CA GLU A 79 -21.30 -12.42 -15.75
C GLU A 79 -20.38 -13.61 -16.07
N ILE A 80 -20.00 -14.35 -15.02
CA ILE A 80 -19.31 -15.64 -15.15
C ILE A 80 -20.04 -16.73 -14.36
N PRO A 81 -19.94 -18.01 -14.73
CA PRO A 81 -20.47 -19.11 -13.93
C PRO A 81 -19.82 -19.14 -12.54
N GLU A 82 -20.62 -19.44 -11.52
CA GLU A 82 -20.10 -19.82 -10.22
C GLU A 82 -19.56 -21.24 -10.22
N ILE A 83 -18.58 -21.49 -9.36
CA ILE A 83 -18.14 -22.85 -9.04
C ILE A 83 -19.05 -23.43 -7.95
N SER A 84 -19.05 -24.75 -7.77
CA SER A 84 -19.98 -25.40 -6.82
C SER A 84 -19.83 -24.91 -5.38
N HIS A 85 -18.63 -24.51 -4.97
CA HIS A 85 -18.33 -24.03 -3.63
C HIS A 85 -17.26 -22.94 -3.68
N THR A 86 -17.55 -21.76 -3.12
CA THR A 86 -16.59 -20.66 -2.96
C THR A 86 -16.11 -20.58 -1.51
N TYR A 87 -14.82 -20.27 -1.32
CA TYR A 87 -14.21 -20.10 0.00
C TYR A 87 -14.53 -18.75 0.63
N ALA A 88 -14.46 -18.68 1.96
CA ALA A 88 -14.60 -17.42 2.69
C ALA A 88 -13.37 -16.52 2.49
N THR A 89 -13.61 -15.22 2.36
CA THR A 89 -12.58 -14.18 2.22
C THR A 89 -12.72 -13.10 3.29
N VAL A 90 -11.58 -12.58 3.74
CA VAL A 90 -11.46 -11.45 4.67
C VAL A 90 -10.27 -10.59 4.26
N GLY A 91 -10.53 -9.34 3.89
CA GLY A 91 -9.62 -8.49 3.15
C GLY A 91 -9.10 -9.21 1.90
N ASN A 92 -7.81 -9.10 1.66
CA ASN A 92 -7.11 -9.70 0.54
C ASN A 92 -6.57 -11.11 0.85
N MET A 93 -7.25 -11.84 1.73
CA MET A 93 -6.88 -13.18 2.18
C MET A 93 -8.11 -14.09 2.24
N ASN A 94 -7.93 -15.40 2.13
CA ASN A 94 -9.00 -16.38 2.31
C ASN A 94 -8.77 -17.32 3.52
N GLU A 95 -9.79 -18.13 3.84
CA GLU A 95 -9.77 -19.08 4.96
C GLU A 95 -8.71 -20.19 4.87
N HIS A 96 -8.00 -20.29 3.75
CA HIS A 96 -6.92 -21.25 3.55
C HIS A 96 -5.53 -20.67 3.82
N GLY A 97 -5.43 -19.38 4.14
CA GLY A 97 -4.16 -18.68 4.30
C GLY A 97 -3.47 -18.39 2.97
N LEU A 98 -4.26 -18.18 1.90
CA LEU A 98 -3.81 -17.59 0.64
C LEU A 98 -4.12 -16.09 0.69
N ALA A 99 -3.15 -15.24 0.32
CA ALA A 99 -3.34 -13.80 0.17
C ALA A 99 -2.82 -13.31 -1.19
N ILE A 100 -3.45 -12.25 -1.70
CA ILE A 100 -3.11 -11.62 -2.98
C ILE A 100 -3.14 -10.10 -2.85
N SER A 101 -2.03 -9.43 -3.12
CA SER A 101 -1.93 -7.96 -3.23
C SER A 101 -1.51 -7.55 -4.64
N GLU A 102 -1.62 -6.26 -4.97
CA GLU A 102 -1.27 -5.73 -6.28
C GLU A 102 -0.49 -4.40 -6.26
N SER A 103 0.05 -4.03 -7.42
CA SER A 103 0.33 -2.64 -7.77
C SER A 103 0.15 -2.40 -9.28
N THR A 104 -0.69 -1.42 -9.63
CA THR A 104 -0.92 -1.00 -11.02
C THR A 104 0.27 -0.28 -11.63
N TRP A 105 0.81 -0.77 -12.74
CA TRP A 105 1.91 -0.12 -13.47
C TRP A 105 1.51 0.40 -14.86
N GLY A 106 0.26 0.18 -15.29
CA GLY A 106 -0.27 0.76 -16.51
C GLY A 106 0.23 0.05 -17.77
N GLY A 107 1.41 0.43 -18.26
CA GLY A 107 1.97 -0.09 -19.49
C GLY A 107 1.49 0.64 -20.74
N HIS A 108 1.57 -0.03 -21.89
CA HIS A 108 1.10 0.53 -23.17
C HIS A 108 -0.42 0.70 -23.17
N GLU A 109 -0.90 1.93 -23.37
CA GLU A 109 -2.33 2.29 -23.26
C GLU A 109 -3.21 1.49 -24.22
N GLU A 110 -2.71 1.14 -25.41
CA GLU A 110 -3.45 0.36 -26.41
C GLU A 110 -3.71 -1.10 -25.99
N LEU A 111 -3.04 -1.58 -24.94
CA LEU A 111 -3.22 -2.92 -24.40
C LEU A 111 -4.36 -3.02 -23.39
N VAL A 112 -4.95 -1.89 -22.99
CA VAL A 112 -6.16 -1.88 -22.17
C VAL A 112 -7.33 -2.42 -23.00
N ASP A 113 -7.88 -3.55 -22.60
CA ASP A 113 -9.03 -4.17 -23.25
C ASP A 113 -10.34 -3.66 -22.64
N THR A 114 -11.13 -2.95 -23.44
CA THR A 114 -12.43 -2.40 -23.01
C THR A 114 -13.59 -3.40 -23.18
N THR A 115 -13.31 -4.59 -23.71
CA THR A 115 -14.27 -5.66 -24.01
C THR A 115 -14.14 -6.86 -23.09
N GLY A 116 -13.05 -6.94 -22.31
CA GLY A 116 -12.89 -7.91 -21.24
C GLY A 116 -13.89 -7.69 -20.10
N ILE A 117 -14.12 -8.71 -19.29
CA ILE A 117 -15.06 -8.61 -18.16
C ILE A 117 -14.40 -8.79 -16.79
N ILE A 118 -13.14 -9.21 -16.72
CA ILE A 118 -12.41 -9.38 -15.45
C ILE A 118 -11.45 -8.21 -15.27
N ASP A 119 -11.76 -7.27 -14.37
CA ASP A 119 -10.80 -6.25 -13.92
C ASP A 119 -9.84 -6.83 -12.85
N TYR A 120 -8.78 -6.11 -12.52
CA TYR A 120 -7.76 -6.55 -11.57
C TYR A 120 -8.30 -6.83 -10.16
N GLY A 121 -9.24 -6.02 -9.65
CA GLY A 121 -9.84 -6.24 -8.32
C GLY A 121 -10.74 -7.46 -8.33
N SER A 122 -11.59 -7.60 -9.35
CA SER A 122 -12.35 -8.84 -9.58
C SER A 122 -11.44 -10.06 -9.72
N LEU A 123 -10.29 -9.93 -10.40
CA LEU A 123 -9.32 -11.00 -10.56
C LEU A 123 -8.79 -11.48 -9.21
N ILE A 124 -8.48 -10.58 -8.28
CA ILE A 124 -8.06 -10.89 -6.91
C ILE A 124 -9.17 -11.62 -6.16
N TYR A 125 -10.34 -10.99 -6.00
CA TYR A 125 -11.37 -11.51 -5.10
C TYR A 125 -12.02 -12.80 -5.62
N ILE A 126 -12.27 -12.91 -6.93
CA ILE A 126 -12.77 -14.15 -7.53
C ILE A 126 -11.74 -15.28 -7.35
N THR A 127 -10.44 -14.97 -7.42
CA THR A 127 -9.38 -15.97 -7.22
C THR A 127 -9.32 -16.45 -5.77
N LEU A 128 -9.38 -15.54 -4.81
CA LEU A 128 -9.39 -15.87 -3.38
C LEU A 128 -10.59 -16.78 -3.01
N GLU A 129 -11.73 -16.60 -3.67
CA GLU A 129 -12.91 -17.46 -3.52
C GLU A 129 -12.74 -18.87 -4.14
N ARG A 130 -11.73 -19.09 -4.99
CA ARG A 130 -11.62 -20.28 -5.85
C ARG A 130 -10.30 -21.06 -5.74
N ALA A 131 -9.29 -20.54 -5.05
CA ALA A 131 -7.97 -21.15 -4.88
C ALA A 131 -7.58 -21.34 -3.41
N LYS A 132 -6.76 -22.35 -3.10
CA LYS A 132 -6.24 -22.60 -1.75
C LYS A 132 -4.74 -22.33 -1.60
N THR A 133 -4.01 -22.33 -2.71
CA THR A 133 -2.55 -22.20 -2.77
C THR A 133 -2.15 -21.14 -3.78
N ALA A 134 -0.93 -20.62 -3.69
CA ALA A 134 -0.42 -19.58 -4.59
C ALA A 134 -0.39 -20.05 -6.05
N ARG A 135 -0.01 -21.31 -6.31
CA ARG A 135 -0.04 -21.88 -7.67
C ARG A 135 -1.44 -22.10 -8.20
N GLU A 136 -2.38 -22.55 -7.37
CA GLU A 136 -3.78 -22.62 -7.75
C GLU A 136 -4.31 -21.22 -8.10
N ALA A 137 -3.91 -20.19 -7.34
CA ALA A 137 -4.30 -18.81 -7.59
C ALA A 137 -3.79 -18.31 -8.94
N ILE A 138 -2.51 -18.50 -9.27
CA ILE A 138 -1.96 -18.15 -10.60
C ILE A 138 -2.75 -18.85 -11.71
N LYS A 139 -3.08 -20.14 -11.54
CA LYS A 139 -3.88 -20.88 -12.51
C LYS A 139 -5.28 -20.28 -12.66
N VAL A 140 -5.98 -20.00 -11.57
CA VAL A 140 -7.32 -19.40 -11.61
C VAL A 140 -7.29 -18.03 -12.26
N MET A 141 -6.33 -17.17 -11.89
CA MET A 141 -6.19 -15.83 -12.46
C MET A 141 -6.01 -15.88 -13.98
N THR A 142 -5.08 -16.73 -14.43
CA THR A 142 -4.73 -16.84 -15.84
C THR A 142 -5.84 -17.51 -16.66
N ASP A 143 -6.55 -18.50 -16.10
CA ASP A 143 -7.73 -19.11 -16.73
C ASP A 143 -8.89 -18.11 -16.87
N LEU A 144 -9.16 -17.30 -15.83
CA LEU A 144 -10.20 -16.27 -15.84
C LEU A 144 -9.94 -15.25 -16.95
N VAL A 145 -8.74 -14.68 -16.97
CA VAL A 145 -8.33 -13.70 -17.96
C VAL A 145 -8.35 -14.27 -19.38
N ASN A 146 -7.82 -15.48 -19.59
CA ASN A 146 -7.82 -16.12 -20.90
C ASN A 146 -9.25 -16.36 -21.43
N LYS A 147 -10.18 -16.79 -20.55
CA LYS A 147 -11.55 -17.13 -20.96
C LYS A 147 -12.44 -15.90 -21.15
N TYR A 148 -12.31 -14.93 -20.26
CA TYR A 148 -13.26 -13.83 -20.11
C TYR A 148 -12.70 -12.46 -20.50
N GLY A 149 -11.40 -12.36 -20.81
CA GLY A 149 -10.73 -11.11 -21.13
C GLY A 149 -10.40 -10.30 -19.87
N TYR A 150 -9.41 -9.42 -20.00
CA TYR A 150 -8.84 -8.65 -18.88
C TYR A 150 -9.10 -7.16 -19.06
N ALA A 151 -9.95 -6.59 -18.21
CA ALA A 151 -10.49 -5.26 -18.34
C ALA A 151 -9.69 -4.20 -17.58
N SER A 152 -8.37 -4.35 -17.52
CA SER A 152 -7.48 -3.45 -16.77
C SER A 152 -6.15 -3.24 -17.48
N SER A 153 -5.37 -2.30 -16.96
CA SER A 153 -4.00 -2.07 -17.39
C SER A 153 -3.02 -3.06 -16.75
N GLY A 154 -1.73 -2.87 -16.99
CA GLY A 154 -0.66 -3.67 -16.42
C GLY A 154 -0.67 -3.67 -14.89
N GLU A 155 -0.59 -4.86 -14.31
CA GLU A 155 -0.60 -5.13 -12.87
C GLU A 155 0.55 -6.04 -12.45
N SER A 156 1.09 -5.78 -11.27
CA SER A 156 2.00 -6.67 -10.57
C SER A 156 1.26 -7.24 -9.36
N PHE A 157 1.23 -8.56 -9.19
CA PHE A 157 0.57 -9.23 -8.07
C PHE A 157 1.59 -9.94 -7.19
N SER A 158 1.49 -9.75 -5.87
CA SER A 158 2.10 -10.68 -4.92
C SER A 158 1.08 -11.74 -4.57
N ILE A 159 1.41 -13.00 -4.79
CA ILE A 159 0.53 -14.14 -4.57
C ILE A 159 1.25 -15.08 -3.61
N ALA A 160 0.71 -15.26 -2.40
CA ALA A 160 1.40 -16.01 -1.37
C ALA A 160 0.46 -16.90 -0.56
N ASP A 161 0.98 -18.04 -0.14
CA ASP A 161 0.40 -18.90 0.89
C ASP A 161 1.43 -19.18 1.99
N GLY A 162 1.13 -20.07 2.94
CA GLY A 162 2.06 -20.39 4.03
C GLY A 162 3.39 -21.03 3.62
N LYS A 163 3.60 -21.38 2.35
CA LYS A 163 4.78 -22.07 1.84
C LYS A 163 5.60 -21.26 0.84
N GLU A 164 4.95 -20.52 -0.03
CA GLU A 164 5.61 -19.85 -1.15
C GLU A 164 5.03 -18.47 -1.44
N ALA A 165 5.85 -17.59 -2.03
CA ALA A 165 5.44 -16.29 -2.55
C ALA A 165 5.86 -16.15 -4.01
N TRP A 166 5.00 -15.53 -4.79
CA TRP A 166 5.17 -15.29 -6.22
C TRP A 166 4.97 -13.81 -6.53
N ILE A 167 5.77 -13.28 -7.46
CA ILE A 167 5.44 -12.04 -8.18
C ILE A 167 4.93 -12.43 -9.55
N MET A 168 3.77 -11.93 -9.93
CA MET A 168 3.18 -12.11 -11.25
C MET A 168 2.93 -10.75 -11.91
N GLU A 169 3.50 -10.53 -13.09
CA GLU A 169 3.25 -9.35 -13.91
C GLU A 169 2.35 -9.73 -15.06
N LEU A 170 1.27 -8.96 -15.26
CA LEU A 170 0.22 -9.26 -16.22
C LEU A 170 -0.26 -7.98 -16.90
N ILE A 171 -0.46 -8.03 -18.22
CA ILE A 171 -1.08 -6.95 -19.00
C ILE A 171 -1.97 -7.51 -20.10
N GLY A 172 -3.06 -6.80 -20.39
CA GLY A 172 -4.00 -7.16 -21.46
C GLY A 172 -3.35 -7.21 -22.85
N LYS A 173 -4.11 -7.75 -23.81
CA LYS A 173 -3.71 -7.79 -25.24
C LYS A 173 -4.44 -6.76 -26.09
N GLY A 174 -5.07 -5.78 -25.46
CA GLY A 174 -5.92 -4.77 -26.08
C GLY A 174 -7.23 -5.34 -26.63
N SER A 175 -8.13 -4.47 -27.08
CA SER A 175 -9.49 -4.87 -27.52
C SER A 175 -9.52 -5.71 -28.83
N LYS A 176 -8.36 -6.03 -29.42
CA LYS A 176 -8.22 -6.80 -30.67
C LYS A 176 -8.00 -8.28 -30.44
N GLU A 177 -7.48 -8.66 -29.28
CA GLU A 177 -7.15 -10.03 -28.94
C GLU A 177 -7.50 -10.26 -27.47
N LYS A 178 -8.36 -11.26 -27.21
CA LYS A 178 -8.80 -11.55 -25.85
C LYS A 178 -7.66 -12.13 -25.02
N GLY A 179 -7.57 -11.73 -23.76
CA GLY A 179 -6.68 -12.30 -22.76
C GLY A 179 -5.57 -11.33 -22.36
N ALA A 180 -4.53 -11.89 -21.73
CA ALA A 180 -3.38 -11.15 -21.25
C ALA A 180 -2.09 -11.93 -21.53
N VAL A 181 -0.99 -11.21 -21.61
CA VAL A 181 0.36 -11.77 -21.49
C VAL A 181 0.83 -11.57 -20.06
N TRP A 182 1.58 -12.55 -19.55
CA TRP A 182 2.01 -12.53 -18.16
C TRP A 182 3.26 -13.39 -17.92
N VAL A 183 3.98 -13.07 -16.86
CA VAL A 183 5.08 -13.86 -16.30
C VAL A 183 4.98 -13.85 -14.78
N ALA A 184 5.22 -15.00 -14.15
CA ALA A 184 5.23 -15.18 -12.72
C ALA A 184 6.49 -15.91 -12.26
N ARG A 185 7.13 -15.39 -11.22
CA ARG A 185 8.37 -15.92 -10.62
C ARG A 185 8.13 -16.26 -9.16
N ARG A 186 8.47 -17.48 -8.75
CA ARG A 186 8.56 -17.82 -7.33
C ARG A 186 9.77 -17.10 -6.75
N ILE A 187 9.57 -16.42 -5.63
CA ILE A 187 10.69 -15.85 -4.88
C ILE A 187 11.36 -16.99 -4.10
N PRO A 188 12.68 -17.18 -4.21
CA PRO A 188 13.37 -18.20 -3.44
C PRO A 188 13.24 -17.95 -1.93
N ASP A 189 13.18 -19.02 -1.15
CA ASP A 189 13.25 -18.95 0.31
C ASP A 189 14.51 -18.19 0.77
N GLY A 190 14.41 -17.43 1.86
CA GLY A 190 15.49 -16.63 2.41
C GLY A 190 15.68 -15.27 1.74
N MET A 191 14.72 -14.83 0.91
CA MET A 191 14.78 -13.56 0.19
C MET A 191 13.66 -12.59 0.58
N ILE A 192 13.96 -11.31 0.43
CA ILE A 192 13.00 -10.21 0.40
C ILE A 192 12.83 -9.68 -1.03
N SER A 193 11.65 -9.19 -1.35
CA SER A 193 11.29 -8.63 -2.64
C SER A 193 10.23 -7.55 -2.49
N GLY A 194 9.78 -6.99 -3.61
CA GLY A 194 8.72 -6.01 -3.63
C GLY A 194 8.47 -5.50 -5.03
N HIS A 195 7.30 -4.91 -5.21
CA HIS A 195 6.92 -4.22 -6.43
C HIS A 195 6.07 -3.00 -6.09
N ALA A 196 6.07 -2.09 -7.05
CA ALA A 196 5.33 -0.84 -7.01
C ALA A 196 4.78 -0.60 -8.43
N ASN A 197 4.45 0.64 -8.79
CA ASN A 197 3.79 0.97 -10.05
C ASN A 197 4.70 0.87 -11.31
N HIS A 198 5.64 -0.09 -11.34
CA HIS A 198 6.44 -0.49 -12.51
C HIS A 198 6.77 -2.00 -12.43
N PRO A 199 6.69 -2.77 -13.54
CA PRO A 199 7.11 -4.16 -13.54
C PRO A 199 8.64 -4.28 -13.38
N ARG A 200 9.08 -5.30 -12.65
CA ARG A 200 10.47 -5.58 -12.27
C ARG A 200 10.96 -6.95 -12.74
N ILE A 201 10.11 -7.80 -13.33
CA ILE A 201 10.55 -9.03 -13.99
C ILE A 201 11.18 -8.61 -15.33
N HIS A 202 12.51 -8.58 -15.33
CA HIS A 202 13.32 -8.32 -16.52
C HIS A 202 13.47 -9.59 -17.37
N LYS A 203 14.70 -10.06 -17.58
CA LYS A 203 14.98 -11.35 -18.20
C LYS A 203 14.63 -12.50 -17.24
N PHE A 204 13.99 -13.54 -17.76
CA PHE A 204 13.59 -14.72 -16.99
C PHE A 204 13.96 -16.02 -17.72
N PRO A 205 14.24 -17.11 -16.98
CA PRO A 205 14.54 -18.40 -17.56
C PRO A 205 13.27 -19.01 -18.18
N LEU A 206 13.40 -19.54 -19.40
CA LEU A 206 12.28 -20.15 -20.13
C LEU A 206 12.05 -21.63 -19.78
N ASP A 207 13.06 -22.27 -19.18
CA ASP A 207 13.05 -23.67 -18.75
C ASP A 207 13.42 -23.73 -17.25
N ASP A 208 12.48 -23.32 -16.42
CA ASP A 208 12.61 -23.28 -14.96
C ASP A 208 11.22 -23.55 -14.33
N PRO A 209 11.08 -24.54 -13.43
CA PRO A 209 9.78 -24.87 -12.81
C PRO A 209 9.22 -23.77 -11.91
N GLU A 210 10.07 -22.81 -11.53
CA GLU A 210 9.74 -21.65 -10.71
C GLU A 210 9.52 -20.37 -11.54
N THR A 211 9.33 -20.56 -12.85
CA THR A 211 8.98 -19.52 -13.81
C THR A 211 7.79 -19.98 -14.65
N LEU A 212 6.65 -19.33 -14.46
CA LEU A 212 5.41 -19.58 -15.20
C LEU A 212 5.14 -18.38 -16.10
N TYR A 213 4.70 -18.57 -17.34
CA TYR A 213 4.40 -17.46 -18.24
C TYR A 213 3.37 -17.85 -19.29
N SER A 214 2.68 -16.85 -19.85
CA SER A 214 1.78 -17.08 -20.99
C SER A 214 2.57 -17.62 -22.18
N PRO A 215 2.10 -18.68 -22.87
CA PRO A 215 2.84 -19.30 -23.98
C PRO A 215 3.26 -18.35 -25.09
N ASP A 216 2.55 -17.24 -25.27
CA ASP A 216 2.79 -16.25 -26.31
C ASP A 216 3.40 -14.93 -25.80
N VAL A 217 3.97 -14.92 -24.58
CA VAL A 217 4.54 -13.70 -23.95
C VAL A 217 5.59 -13.01 -24.82
N ILE A 218 6.40 -13.75 -25.59
CA ILE A 218 7.44 -13.17 -26.45
C ILE A 218 6.90 -12.87 -27.85
N ASP A 219 6.10 -13.78 -28.40
CA ASP A 219 5.57 -13.65 -29.75
C ASP A 219 4.56 -12.51 -29.87
N PHE A 220 3.77 -12.28 -28.82
CA PHE A 220 2.90 -11.11 -28.73
C PHE A 220 3.71 -9.81 -28.73
N ALA A 221 4.78 -9.70 -27.92
CA ALA A 221 5.67 -8.54 -27.93
C ALA A 221 6.29 -8.27 -29.32
N ARG A 222 6.68 -9.33 -30.04
CA ARG A 222 7.16 -9.22 -31.44
C ARG A 222 6.08 -8.74 -32.38
N LYS A 223 4.87 -9.28 -32.26
CA LYS A 223 3.70 -8.92 -33.07
C LYS A 223 3.33 -7.44 -32.90
N GLN A 224 3.40 -6.92 -31.68
CA GLN A 224 3.17 -5.49 -31.41
C GLN A 224 4.37 -4.60 -31.76
N GLY A 225 5.55 -5.19 -32.00
CA GLY A 225 6.77 -4.46 -32.33
C GLY A 225 7.54 -3.95 -31.10
N TYR A 226 7.14 -4.34 -29.89
CA TYR A 226 7.81 -3.97 -28.64
C TYR A 226 9.15 -4.67 -28.45
N TYR A 227 9.35 -5.83 -29.09
CA TYR A 227 10.58 -6.61 -28.95
C TYR A 227 11.12 -7.13 -30.28
N LYS A 228 12.45 -7.07 -30.45
CA LYS A 228 13.20 -7.71 -31.54
C LYS A 228 14.45 -8.37 -30.96
N GLY A 229 14.64 -9.66 -31.22
CA GLY A 229 15.80 -10.40 -30.69
C GLY A 229 15.50 -11.88 -30.48
N LYS A 230 16.46 -12.57 -29.85
CA LYS A 230 16.35 -14.00 -29.48
C LYS A 230 15.59 -14.14 -28.17
N ASP A 231 14.79 -15.19 -28.00
CA ASP A 231 13.96 -15.39 -26.79
C ASP A 231 14.73 -15.23 -25.47
N LYS A 232 15.98 -15.71 -25.41
CA LYS A 232 16.85 -15.60 -24.21
C LYS A 232 17.19 -14.15 -23.80
N ASP A 233 17.03 -13.19 -24.70
CA ASP A 233 17.33 -11.78 -24.49
C ASP A 233 16.05 -10.97 -24.24
N PHE A 234 14.88 -11.63 -24.16
CA PHE A 234 13.59 -10.99 -23.87
C PHE A 234 13.55 -10.47 -22.43
N ASP A 235 13.07 -9.24 -22.28
CA ASP A 235 12.92 -8.54 -21.00
C ASP A 235 11.46 -8.08 -20.88
N PHE A 236 10.70 -8.63 -19.92
CA PHE A 236 9.26 -8.39 -19.85
C PHE A 236 8.96 -6.94 -19.48
N SER A 237 9.62 -6.42 -18.44
CA SER A 237 9.48 -5.02 -18.00
C SER A 237 9.74 -4.04 -19.15
N LEU A 238 10.87 -4.15 -19.85
CA LEU A 238 11.21 -3.25 -20.96
C LEU A 238 10.31 -3.42 -22.19
N ALA A 239 9.73 -4.61 -22.41
CA ALA A 239 8.84 -4.84 -23.55
C ALA A 239 7.44 -4.25 -23.30
N TYR A 240 6.91 -4.37 -22.09
CA TYR A 240 5.50 -4.08 -21.82
C TYR A 240 5.24 -2.79 -21.05
N ALA A 241 6.26 -2.20 -20.43
CA ALA A 241 6.15 -0.93 -19.73
C ALA A 241 7.02 0.18 -20.34
N VAL A 242 6.67 1.41 -20.01
CA VAL A 242 7.49 2.59 -20.29
C VAL A 242 8.41 2.83 -19.10
N THR A 243 9.71 2.72 -19.32
CA THR A 243 10.73 3.01 -18.29
C THR A 243 11.17 4.46 -18.40
N ASP A 244 10.51 5.34 -17.64
CA ASP A 244 10.88 6.74 -17.50
C ASP A 244 11.39 7.06 -16.08
N PHE A 245 11.66 8.34 -15.81
CA PHE A 245 12.12 8.75 -14.48
C PHE A 245 11.09 8.46 -13.39
N GLY A 246 9.78 8.54 -13.69
CA GLY A 246 8.71 8.21 -12.74
C GLY A 246 8.65 6.73 -12.40
N ALA A 247 8.89 5.86 -13.39
CA ALA A 247 9.04 4.41 -13.17
C ALA A 247 10.21 4.10 -12.22
N LEU A 248 11.37 4.70 -12.44
CA LEU A 248 12.57 4.39 -11.66
C LEU A 248 12.56 5.09 -10.30
N ARG A 249 12.48 6.43 -10.33
CA ARG A 249 12.47 7.28 -9.14
C ARG A 249 11.21 7.10 -8.30
N GLY A 250 10.06 7.02 -8.95
CA GLY A 250 8.76 6.95 -8.28
C GLY A 250 8.35 5.53 -7.89
N CYS A 251 8.92 4.47 -8.49
CA CYS A 251 8.53 3.09 -8.19
C CYS A 251 9.69 2.26 -7.65
N ASP A 252 10.77 2.08 -8.42
CA ASP A 252 11.91 1.28 -7.97
C ASP A 252 12.61 1.86 -6.74
N ALA A 253 12.65 3.19 -6.58
CA ALA A 253 13.20 3.78 -5.36
C ALA A 253 12.49 3.24 -4.09
N ARG A 254 11.17 3.03 -4.12
CA ARG A 254 10.43 2.51 -2.96
C ARG A 254 10.88 1.12 -2.57
N VAL A 255 11.00 0.23 -3.55
CA VAL A 255 11.50 -1.12 -3.31
C VAL A 255 12.96 -1.09 -2.89
N TRP A 256 13.76 -0.19 -3.47
CA TRP A 256 15.13 0.04 -3.05
C TRP A 256 15.23 0.50 -1.60
N SER A 257 14.36 1.38 -1.13
CA SER A 257 14.36 1.84 0.27
C SER A 257 14.16 0.67 1.23
N PHE A 258 13.21 -0.21 0.92
CA PHE A 258 13.02 -1.46 1.67
C PHE A 258 14.28 -2.35 1.63
N PHE A 259 14.87 -2.55 0.46
CA PHE A 259 16.12 -3.32 0.36
C PHE A 259 17.25 -2.67 1.14
N ASN A 260 17.41 -1.35 1.06
CA ASN A 260 18.49 -0.60 1.71
C ASN A 260 18.39 -0.65 3.23
N ARG A 261 17.17 -0.70 3.78
CA ARG A 261 16.95 -0.86 5.22
C ARG A 261 17.32 -2.26 5.74
N HIS A 262 17.24 -3.28 4.90
CA HIS A 262 17.33 -4.69 5.32
C HIS A 262 18.45 -5.49 4.68
N ALA A 263 19.19 -4.93 3.72
CA ALA A 263 20.29 -5.58 3.03
C ALA A 263 21.43 -4.59 2.75
N SER A 264 22.66 -5.03 2.98
CA SER A 264 23.85 -4.20 2.79
C SER A 264 24.19 -3.97 1.31
N GLY A 265 24.76 -2.80 1.02
CA GLY A 265 25.35 -2.48 -0.28
C GLY A 265 24.34 -2.14 -1.37
N MET A 266 23.16 -1.63 -1.01
CA MET A 266 22.13 -1.22 -1.98
C MET A 266 22.44 0.10 -2.67
N ASP A 267 23.39 0.90 -2.19
CA ASP A 267 23.83 2.15 -2.83
C ASP A 267 24.29 1.95 -4.30
N LYS A 268 24.77 0.76 -4.66
CA LYS A 268 25.16 0.43 -6.04
C LYS A 268 24.01 0.52 -7.05
N TYR A 269 22.76 0.50 -6.60
CA TYR A 269 21.56 0.58 -7.44
C TYR A 269 21.03 2.03 -7.56
N LEU A 270 21.66 3.01 -6.92
CA LEU A 270 21.28 4.42 -7.05
C LEU A 270 21.42 4.94 -8.49
N GLN A 271 22.38 4.43 -9.27
CA GLN A 271 22.54 4.79 -10.69
C GLN A 271 21.34 4.32 -11.53
N TRP A 272 20.80 3.14 -11.26
CA TRP A 272 19.56 2.70 -11.89
C TRP A 272 18.40 3.63 -11.54
N ILE A 273 18.22 3.94 -10.26
CA ILE A 273 17.09 4.76 -9.77
C ILE A 273 17.15 6.20 -10.29
N ASN A 274 18.34 6.80 -10.37
CA ASN A 274 18.51 8.21 -10.73
C ASN A 274 18.77 8.44 -12.22
N GLU A 275 19.36 7.47 -12.93
CA GLU A 275 19.89 7.67 -14.28
C GLU A 275 19.41 6.61 -15.29
N GLY A 276 18.77 5.53 -14.83
CA GLY A 276 18.34 4.43 -15.71
C GLY A 276 19.49 3.61 -16.29
N ASP A 277 20.62 3.52 -15.57
CA ASP A 277 21.76 2.72 -16.01
C ASP A 277 21.44 1.22 -16.04
N THR A 278 21.29 0.67 -17.23
CA THR A 278 20.93 -0.73 -17.47
C THR A 278 22.02 -1.73 -17.05
N GLU A 279 23.24 -1.29 -16.77
CA GLU A 279 24.28 -2.15 -16.18
C GLU A 279 24.11 -2.30 -14.65
N ALA A 280 23.27 -1.46 -14.03
CA ALA A 280 23.00 -1.42 -12.61
C ALA A 280 21.54 -1.77 -12.25
N VAL A 281 20.82 -2.52 -13.10
CA VAL A 281 19.42 -2.90 -12.85
C VAL A 281 19.26 -3.56 -11.47
N MET A 282 18.32 -3.05 -10.68
CA MET A 282 18.04 -3.56 -9.35
C MET A 282 17.44 -4.98 -9.43
N PRO A 283 17.97 -5.97 -8.70
CA PRO A 283 17.50 -7.34 -8.77
C PRO A 283 16.07 -7.48 -8.24
N LEU A 284 15.31 -8.44 -8.77
CA LEU A 284 13.93 -8.68 -8.35
C LEU A 284 13.82 -8.98 -6.84
N TRP A 285 14.81 -9.67 -6.27
CA TRP A 285 14.91 -9.97 -4.84
C TRP A 285 16.34 -9.89 -4.33
N VAL A 286 16.50 -9.70 -3.03
CA VAL A 286 17.79 -9.72 -2.32
C VAL A 286 17.69 -10.53 -1.03
N LYS A 287 18.83 -11.01 -0.54
CA LYS A 287 18.90 -11.65 0.77
C LYS A 287 19.03 -10.56 1.85
N PRO A 288 18.18 -10.54 2.89
CA PRO A 288 18.33 -9.59 3.98
C PRO A 288 19.51 -9.98 4.90
N ASP A 289 20.05 -8.99 5.62
CA ASP A 289 21.15 -9.15 6.56
C ASP A 289 20.71 -9.83 7.88
N SER A 290 19.44 -9.69 8.24
CA SER A 290 18.81 -10.35 9.39
C SER A 290 17.40 -10.82 9.05
N ALA A 291 16.83 -11.71 9.85
CA ALA A 291 15.45 -12.15 9.68
C ALA A 291 14.47 -11.02 10.05
N LEU A 292 13.42 -10.83 9.26
CA LEU A 292 12.41 -9.80 9.45
C LEU A 292 11.24 -10.32 10.28
N THR A 293 10.76 -9.49 11.21
CA THR A 293 9.52 -9.69 11.95
C THR A 293 8.34 -9.05 11.22
N VAL A 294 7.11 -9.36 11.66
CA VAL A 294 5.92 -8.62 11.19
C VAL A 294 6.09 -7.12 11.46
N ARG A 295 6.68 -6.78 12.60
CA ARG A 295 6.95 -5.41 13.02
C ARG A 295 7.85 -4.68 12.03
N ASP A 296 8.89 -5.35 11.52
CA ASP A 296 9.78 -4.79 10.50
C ASP A 296 9.02 -4.51 9.20
N MET A 297 8.13 -5.41 8.76
CA MET A 297 7.31 -5.21 7.57
C MET A 297 6.31 -4.05 7.76
N GLN A 298 5.70 -3.90 8.94
CA GLN A 298 4.83 -2.77 9.27
C GLN A 298 5.60 -1.44 9.19
N TRP A 299 6.85 -1.40 9.68
CA TRP A 299 7.71 -0.23 9.60
C TRP A 299 8.19 0.06 8.18
N ALA A 300 8.47 -0.96 7.38
CA ALA A 300 8.78 -0.79 5.96
C ALA A 300 7.62 -0.14 5.19
N MET A 301 6.37 -0.47 5.54
CA MET A 301 5.18 0.19 4.98
C MET A 301 5.00 1.65 5.44
N ARG A 302 5.76 2.11 6.44
CA ARG A 302 5.74 3.48 6.97
C ARG A 302 6.83 4.38 6.38
N ASP A 303 7.62 3.86 5.46
CA ASP A 303 8.83 4.51 4.96
C ASP A 303 8.53 5.76 4.10
N HIS A 304 9.29 6.82 4.37
CA HIS A 304 9.37 8.03 3.54
C HIS A 304 10.81 8.35 3.14
N PHE A 305 11.63 7.32 2.96
CA PHE A 305 13.03 7.44 2.59
C PHE A 305 13.93 8.11 3.65
N GLU A 306 13.54 8.11 4.92
CA GLU A 306 14.33 8.71 5.99
C GLU A 306 15.77 8.16 6.00
N ASP A 307 16.75 9.04 6.25
CA ASP A 307 18.19 8.71 6.26
C ASP A 307 18.78 8.26 4.91
N THR A 308 18.11 8.56 3.79
CA THR A 308 18.62 8.31 2.43
C THR A 308 18.80 9.62 1.65
N PRO A 309 19.40 9.59 0.44
CA PRO A 309 19.44 10.78 -0.43
C PRO A 309 18.05 11.30 -0.84
N PHE A 310 16.98 10.55 -0.56
CA PHE A 310 15.60 10.83 -0.98
C PHE A 310 14.73 11.30 0.20
N ASP A 311 15.35 11.55 1.37
CA ASP A 311 14.66 11.96 2.59
C ASP A 311 13.98 13.34 2.43
N MET A 312 12.65 13.30 2.35
CA MET A 312 11.80 14.49 2.20
C MET A 312 11.73 15.37 3.46
N THR A 313 12.41 15.04 4.56
CA THR A 313 12.48 15.91 5.75
C THR A 313 13.64 16.90 5.71
N GLN A 314 14.55 16.74 4.75
CA GLN A 314 15.81 17.50 4.68
C GLN A 314 15.75 18.78 3.82
N ASP A 315 14.66 19.01 3.09
CA ASP A 315 14.48 20.20 2.24
C ASP A 315 13.41 21.18 2.77
N ILE A 316 13.32 22.36 2.16
CA ILE A 316 12.41 23.44 2.57
C ILE A 316 10.92 23.06 2.47
N GLY A 317 10.57 22.12 1.60
CA GLY A 317 9.22 21.58 1.44
C GLY A 317 8.71 20.82 2.66
N ALA A 318 9.60 20.35 3.53
CA ALA A 318 9.24 19.76 4.82
C ALA A 318 8.69 20.80 5.82
N GLY A 319 8.84 22.09 5.51
CA GLY A 319 8.37 23.18 6.33
C GLY A 319 8.99 23.22 7.73
N PRO A 320 8.44 24.07 8.62
CA PRO A 320 8.99 24.23 9.98
C PRO A 320 8.82 23.00 10.87
N PHE A 321 7.95 22.07 10.50
CA PHE A 321 7.60 20.89 11.29
C PHE A 321 8.07 19.57 10.68
N LYS A 322 9.03 19.63 9.72
CA LYS A 322 9.70 18.46 9.14
C LYS A 322 8.73 17.38 8.65
N VAL A 323 7.68 17.81 7.95
CA VAL A 323 6.65 16.90 7.43
C VAL A 323 7.22 16.10 6.24
N PRO A 324 7.15 14.74 6.25
CA PRO A 324 7.74 13.90 5.21
C PRO A 324 6.80 13.73 4.00
N TYR A 325 5.96 14.73 3.73
CA TYR A 325 4.90 14.65 2.74
C TYR A 325 4.98 15.79 1.73
N ARG A 326 4.59 15.52 0.48
CA ARG A 326 4.45 16.53 -0.57
C ARG A 326 3.05 16.44 -1.17
N TRP A 327 2.35 17.57 -1.16
CA TRP A 327 1.02 17.66 -1.74
C TRP A 327 1.13 17.66 -3.26
N ARG A 328 0.24 16.93 -3.93
CA ARG A 328 0.23 16.86 -5.39
C ARG A 328 0.04 18.26 -6.02
N PRO A 329 0.59 18.51 -7.22
CA PRO A 329 1.21 17.56 -8.17
C PRO A 329 2.59 17.06 -7.71
N MET A 330 2.97 15.86 -8.17
CA MET A 330 4.27 15.26 -7.85
C MET A 330 5.43 15.96 -8.58
N THR A 331 5.17 16.49 -9.78
CA THR A 331 6.16 17.24 -10.57
C THR A 331 5.84 18.73 -10.59
N PHE A 332 6.88 19.55 -10.73
CA PHE A 332 6.76 21.00 -10.86
C PHE A 332 7.87 21.56 -11.75
N THR A 333 7.67 22.75 -12.31
CA THR A 333 8.64 23.40 -13.21
C THR A 333 9.06 24.75 -12.66
N VAL A 334 10.37 24.99 -12.59
CA VAL A 334 10.97 26.29 -12.24
C VAL A 334 11.95 26.65 -13.34
N ASP A 335 11.84 27.86 -13.89
CA ASP A 335 12.73 28.38 -14.94
C ASP A 335 12.94 27.42 -16.14
N GLY A 336 11.88 26.69 -16.51
CA GLY A 336 11.89 25.74 -17.63
C GLY A 336 12.52 24.38 -17.32
N THR A 337 12.95 24.13 -16.08
CA THR A 337 13.45 22.82 -15.62
C THR A 337 12.37 22.11 -14.82
N GLU A 338 12.11 20.84 -15.15
CA GLU A 338 11.19 19.98 -14.41
C GLU A 338 11.89 19.33 -13.21
N TYR A 339 11.16 19.24 -12.10
CA TYR A 339 11.56 18.62 -10.85
C TYR A 339 10.45 17.68 -10.39
N THR A 340 10.78 16.72 -9.54
CA THR A 340 9.81 15.84 -8.89
C THR A 340 10.00 15.83 -7.39
N HIS A 341 8.91 15.58 -6.67
CA HIS A 341 8.90 15.11 -5.31
C HIS A 341 9.00 13.57 -5.29
N GLU A 342 9.45 13.01 -4.17
CA GLU A 342 9.54 11.57 -4.01
C GLU A 342 8.17 10.95 -3.76
N ARG A 343 7.90 9.79 -4.39
CA ARG A 343 6.77 8.94 -4.00
C ARG A 343 7.26 7.99 -2.90
N ALA A 344 7.08 8.38 -1.64
CA ALA A 344 7.32 7.55 -0.44
C ALA A 344 6.38 6.34 -0.35
N ILE A 345 6.75 5.24 0.33
CA ILE A 345 5.89 4.05 0.52
C ILE A 345 4.56 4.45 1.18
N ALA A 346 4.65 5.13 2.31
CA ALA A 346 3.50 5.68 3.02
C ALA A 346 3.01 6.97 2.35
N THR A 347 1.69 7.13 2.27
CA THR A 347 1.04 8.32 1.74
C THR A 347 -0.33 8.54 2.35
N GLN A 348 -0.74 9.79 2.35
CA GLN A 348 -2.02 10.35 2.79
C GLN A 348 -3.22 9.90 1.92
N GLN A 349 -2.95 9.14 0.85
CA GLN A 349 -3.94 8.59 -0.08
C GLN A 349 -4.24 7.12 0.20
N THR A 350 -3.68 6.54 1.26
CA THR A 350 -3.89 5.14 1.61
C THR A 350 -5.35 4.94 2.02
N GLY A 351 -6.12 4.14 1.28
CA GLY A 351 -7.44 3.68 1.72
C GLY A 351 -7.26 2.69 2.87
N PHE A 352 -6.53 1.61 2.60
CA PHE A 352 -6.12 0.62 3.58
C PHE A 352 -4.72 0.10 3.31
N THR A 353 -4.11 -0.47 4.34
CA THR A 353 -2.80 -1.11 4.27
C THR A 353 -2.80 -2.41 5.05
N PHE A 354 -2.00 -3.39 4.65
CA PHE A 354 -1.81 -4.59 5.46
C PHE A 354 -0.42 -5.21 5.37
N VAL A 355 -0.13 -6.04 6.37
CA VAL A 355 0.88 -7.11 6.31
C VAL A 355 0.15 -8.45 6.49
N ALA A 356 0.15 -9.30 5.48
CA ALA A 356 -0.39 -10.66 5.55
C ALA A 356 0.72 -11.60 6.02
N GLN A 357 0.58 -12.18 7.20
CA GLN A 357 1.47 -13.19 7.77
C GLN A 357 0.87 -14.58 7.57
N LEU A 358 1.47 -15.39 6.70
CA LEU A 358 0.94 -16.66 6.24
C LEU A 358 1.82 -17.83 6.71
N ARG A 359 1.21 -18.84 7.31
CA ARG A 359 1.89 -19.92 8.03
C ARG A 359 1.36 -21.28 7.59
N ASP A 360 2.27 -22.21 7.30
CA ASP A 360 1.90 -23.57 6.88
C ASP A 360 1.62 -24.51 8.06
N GLN A 361 2.48 -24.48 9.09
CA GLN A 361 2.52 -25.48 10.17
C GLN A 361 1.70 -25.07 11.41
N VAL A 362 0.47 -24.59 11.20
CA VAL A 362 -0.48 -24.20 12.25
C VAL A 362 -1.89 -24.71 11.95
N PRO A 363 -2.79 -24.80 12.95
CA PRO A 363 -4.20 -25.11 12.71
C PRO A 363 -4.82 -24.20 11.65
N ALA A 364 -5.76 -24.73 10.85
CA ALA A 364 -6.37 -24.00 9.74
C ALA A 364 -6.88 -22.59 10.10
N PRO A 365 -7.55 -22.36 11.25
CA PRO A 365 -7.99 -21.01 11.64
C PRO A 365 -6.88 -19.97 11.85
N MET A 366 -5.64 -20.43 12.02
CA MET A 366 -4.46 -19.60 12.31
C MET A 366 -3.54 -19.45 11.09
N LYS A 367 -3.84 -20.07 9.95
CA LYS A 367 -2.93 -20.06 8.79
C LYS A 367 -2.60 -18.68 8.26
N GLY A 368 -3.48 -17.71 8.44
CA GLY A 368 -3.25 -16.33 8.04
C GLY A 368 -3.67 -15.33 9.10
N ILE A 369 -2.83 -14.32 9.30
CA ILE A 369 -3.16 -13.09 10.02
C ILE A 369 -2.96 -11.92 9.05
N LEU A 370 -4.03 -11.20 8.76
CA LEU A 370 -3.97 -9.92 8.06
C LEU A 370 -3.82 -8.83 9.12
N TRP A 371 -2.60 -8.34 9.31
CA TRP A 371 -2.36 -7.16 10.14
C TRP A 371 -2.84 -5.96 9.35
N PHE A 372 -4.06 -5.50 9.63
CA PHE A 372 -4.83 -4.59 8.79
C PHE A 372 -4.88 -3.18 9.40
N GLY A 373 -4.62 -2.16 8.59
CA GLY A 373 -4.71 -0.75 8.91
C GLY A 373 -5.55 0.00 7.88
N VAL A 374 -6.08 1.14 8.27
CA VAL A 374 -6.85 2.06 7.41
C VAL A 374 -6.25 3.45 7.49
N ASP A 375 -6.46 4.25 6.44
CA ASP A 375 -5.82 5.55 6.27
C ASP A 375 -4.28 5.43 6.18
N ASP A 376 -3.55 6.54 6.35
CA ASP A 376 -2.12 6.65 6.09
C ASP A 376 -1.29 5.62 6.86
N ALA A 377 -0.55 4.77 6.11
CA ALA A 377 0.27 3.71 6.65
C ALA A 377 1.24 4.20 7.73
N ASN A 378 1.74 5.44 7.63
CA ASN A 378 2.60 6.09 8.62
C ASN A 378 1.97 6.10 10.02
N THR A 379 0.73 6.57 10.11
CA THR A 379 0.06 6.84 11.38
C THR A 379 -0.94 5.78 11.79
N CYS A 380 -1.38 4.92 10.88
CA CYS A 380 -2.35 3.87 11.15
C CYS A 380 -1.85 2.85 12.21
N VAL A 381 -2.79 2.15 12.84
CA VAL A 381 -2.50 1.01 13.72
C VAL A 381 -2.85 -0.28 12.99
N TYR A 382 -1.90 -1.21 12.88
CA TYR A 382 -2.11 -2.51 12.28
C TYR A 382 -2.74 -3.49 13.29
N VAL A 383 -3.99 -3.86 13.04
CA VAL A 383 -4.79 -4.74 13.89
C VAL A 383 -4.80 -6.18 13.31
N PRO A 384 -4.56 -7.22 14.11
CA PRO A 384 -4.54 -8.60 13.64
C PRO A 384 -5.95 -9.14 13.32
N ILE A 385 -6.21 -9.43 12.04
CA ILE A 385 -7.44 -10.06 11.56
C ILE A 385 -7.13 -11.47 11.08
N TYR A 386 -7.67 -12.48 11.76
CA TYR A 386 -7.44 -13.89 11.40
C TYR A 386 -8.20 -14.30 10.14
N CYS A 387 -7.62 -15.20 9.34
CA CYS A 387 -8.23 -15.76 8.14
C CYS A 387 -9.56 -16.47 8.36
N CYS A 388 -9.87 -16.87 9.59
CA CYS A 388 -11.12 -17.51 9.94
C CYS A 388 -12.23 -16.56 10.41
N VAL A 389 -11.96 -15.25 10.44
CA VAL A 389 -12.97 -14.25 10.78
C VAL A 389 -14.08 -14.31 9.74
N THR A 390 -15.32 -14.42 10.21
CA THR A 390 -16.52 -14.52 9.36
C THR A 390 -17.42 -13.30 9.48
N GLU A 391 -17.17 -12.44 10.48
CA GLU A 391 -17.85 -11.17 10.69
C GLU A 391 -16.80 -10.08 10.83
N VAL A 392 -16.88 -9.06 9.98
CA VAL A 392 -15.97 -7.91 10.01
C VAL A 392 -16.26 -7.06 11.24
N PRO A 393 -15.24 -6.64 12.02
CA PRO A 393 -15.45 -5.69 13.11
C PRO A 393 -16.14 -4.42 12.60
N TYR A 394 -17.19 -3.96 13.28
CA TYR A 394 -18.07 -2.89 12.77
C TYR A 394 -17.31 -1.60 12.39
N CYS A 395 -16.22 -1.28 13.09
CA CYS A 395 -15.39 -0.11 12.77
C CYS A 395 -14.69 -0.18 11.41
N TYR A 396 -14.58 -1.36 10.80
CA TYR A 396 -14.04 -1.58 9.45
C TYR A 396 -15.10 -2.05 8.44
N ALA A 397 -16.37 -2.14 8.85
CA ALA A 397 -17.41 -2.74 8.03
C ALA A 397 -17.82 -1.83 6.86
N HIS A 398 -18.10 -2.46 5.72
CA HIS A 398 -18.65 -1.77 4.57
C HIS A 398 -19.96 -1.05 4.90
N GLY A 399 -20.05 0.21 4.49
CA GLY A 399 -21.20 1.08 4.75
C GLY A 399 -21.17 1.82 6.09
N ASN A 400 -20.15 1.63 6.94
CA ASN A 400 -19.93 2.47 8.12
C ASN A 400 -19.17 3.75 7.72
N GLY A 401 -19.86 4.69 7.07
CA GLY A 401 -19.25 5.86 6.43
C GLY A 401 -18.88 5.60 4.97
N ASP A 402 -18.44 6.67 4.31
CA ASP A 402 -17.92 6.68 2.93
C ASP A 402 -17.02 7.92 2.77
N MET A 403 -16.37 8.12 1.62
CA MET A 403 -15.49 9.27 1.37
C MET A 403 -16.13 10.66 1.53
N LEU A 404 -17.46 10.74 1.56
CA LEU A 404 -18.24 11.97 1.64
C LEU A 404 -19.01 12.10 2.97
N THR A 405 -19.10 11.02 3.75
CA THR A 405 -19.90 10.95 4.99
C THR A 405 -19.04 10.51 6.16
N LEU A 406 -18.76 11.45 7.07
CA LEU A 406 -18.03 11.20 8.31
C LEU A 406 -18.81 10.27 9.26
N SER A 407 -18.13 9.25 9.78
CA SER A 407 -18.61 8.39 10.87
C SER A 407 -17.53 8.29 11.95
N TRP A 408 -17.85 8.65 13.19
CA TRP A 408 -16.91 8.51 14.32
C TRP A 408 -16.80 7.08 14.85
N ASP A 409 -17.69 6.21 14.41
CA ASP A 409 -17.62 4.78 14.68
C ASP A 409 -16.73 4.05 13.65
N ALA A 410 -16.36 4.73 12.57
CA ALA A 410 -15.52 4.19 11.51
C ALA A 410 -14.03 4.43 11.79
N ALA A 411 -13.25 3.35 11.75
CA ALA A 411 -11.83 3.40 11.99
C ALA A 411 -11.11 4.29 10.97
N PHE A 412 -11.50 4.26 9.70
CA PHE A 412 -10.90 5.10 8.66
C PHE A 412 -10.95 6.58 9.04
N TRP A 413 -12.12 7.08 9.42
CA TRP A 413 -12.30 8.48 9.78
C TRP A 413 -11.60 8.86 11.09
N VAL A 414 -11.55 7.95 12.06
CA VAL A 414 -10.80 8.16 13.30
C VAL A 414 -9.29 8.29 13.02
N HIS A 415 -8.72 7.42 12.18
CA HIS A 415 -7.30 7.49 11.82
C HIS A 415 -7.00 8.72 10.98
N ASN A 416 -7.86 9.03 10.00
CA ASN A 416 -7.76 10.22 9.18
C ASN A 416 -7.81 11.52 9.99
N TYR A 417 -8.64 11.59 11.05
CA TYR A 417 -8.70 12.72 11.98
C TYR A 417 -7.36 12.96 12.71
N VAL A 418 -6.64 11.90 13.07
CA VAL A 418 -5.33 12.01 13.70
C VAL A 418 -4.26 12.41 12.67
N ALA A 419 -4.24 11.75 11.51
CA ALA A 419 -3.27 12.00 10.44
C ALA A 419 -3.34 13.44 9.93
N ASN A 420 -4.55 13.95 9.65
CA ASN A 420 -4.75 15.32 9.16
C ASN A 420 -4.28 16.41 10.13
N GLN A 421 -4.41 16.18 11.43
CA GLN A 421 -3.83 17.09 12.42
C GLN A 421 -2.31 17.04 12.37
N ALA A 422 -1.74 15.84 12.30
CA ALA A 422 -0.30 15.62 12.31
C ALA A 422 0.40 16.23 11.11
N TYR A 423 -0.18 16.20 9.90
CA TYR A 423 0.45 16.74 8.70
C TYR A 423 0.91 18.20 8.85
N ASN A 424 0.20 19.01 9.64
CA ASN A 424 0.51 20.43 9.81
C ASN A 424 1.55 20.71 10.90
N ARG A 425 1.76 19.79 11.84
CA ARG A 425 2.69 19.95 12.98
C ARG A 425 3.45 18.65 13.26
N TYR A 426 3.90 17.99 12.19
CA TYR A 426 4.36 16.60 12.20
C TYR A 426 5.40 16.31 13.29
N SER A 427 6.52 17.02 13.31
CA SER A 427 7.60 16.81 14.30
C SER A 427 7.15 17.00 15.75
N GLN A 428 6.06 17.71 16.00
CA GLN A 428 5.50 17.90 17.35
C GLN A 428 4.49 16.80 17.70
N MET A 429 3.64 16.38 16.76
CA MET A 429 2.58 15.41 17.02
C MET A 429 3.00 13.95 16.85
N ILE A 430 3.94 13.66 15.94
CA ILE A 430 4.36 12.28 15.64
C ILE A 430 4.90 11.53 16.87
N PRO A 431 5.61 12.12 17.84
CA PRO A 431 6.05 11.37 19.03
C PRO A 431 4.88 10.88 19.89
N ASP A 432 3.81 11.66 20.01
CA ASP A 432 2.61 11.28 20.74
C ASP A 432 1.84 10.17 20.02
N ILE A 433 1.76 10.25 18.68
CA ILE A 433 1.18 9.21 17.82
C ILE A 433 1.97 7.92 17.97
N ARG A 434 3.30 7.96 17.82
CA ARG A 434 4.18 6.80 17.95
C ARG A 434 4.06 6.12 19.30
N ARG A 435 3.93 6.89 20.39
CA ARG A 435 3.73 6.32 21.73
C ARG A 435 2.47 5.47 21.81
N VAL A 436 1.34 5.94 21.28
CA VAL A 436 0.07 5.19 21.30
C VAL A 436 0.08 4.04 20.27
N GLN A 437 0.54 4.31 19.05
CA GLN A 437 0.68 3.33 17.97
C GLN A 437 1.56 2.15 18.43
N ASN A 438 2.75 2.43 18.96
CA ASN A 438 3.64 1.38 19.45
C ASN A 438 3.02 0.62 20.63
N SER A 439 2.44 1.33 21.61
CA SER A 439 1.80 0.67 22.75
C SER A 439 0.65 -0.26 22.37
N LEU A 440 -0.14 0.09 21.36
CA LEU A 440 -1.22 -0.76 20.85
C LEU A 440 -0.66 -1.98 20.12
N GLU A 441 0.29 -1.76 19.22
CA GLU A 441 0.83 -2.83 18.38
C GLU A 441 1.71 -3.81 19.16
N ASP A 442 2.50 -3.35 20.14
CA ASP A 442 3.26 -4.22 21.04
C ASP A 442 2.30 -5.09 21.90
N ALA A 443 1.21 -4.50 22.38
CA ALA A 443 0.21 -5.23 23.15
C ALA A 443 -0.55 -6.27 22.30
N MET A 444 -0.83 -5.95 21.04
CA MET A 444 -1.45 -6.89 20.10
C MET A 444 -0.50 -8.04 19.72
N GLU A 445 0.78 -7.76 19.48
CA GLU A 445 1.79 -8.79 19.22
C GLU A 445 1.87 -9.79 20.40
N GLN A 446 1.96 -9.28 21.63
CA GLN A 446 1.93 -10.12 22.82
C GLN A 446 0.61 -10.92 22.92
N ALA A 447 -0.53 -10.25 22.72
CA ALA A 447 -1.83 -10.87 22.85
C ALA A 447 -2.10 -11.94 21.77
N VAL A 448 -1.53 -11.81 20.57
CA VAL A 448 -1.55 -12.85 19.53
C VAL A 448 -0.89 -14.12 20.06
N ALA A 449 0.36 -14.01 20.55
CA ALA A 449 1.10 -15.16 21.07
C ALA A 449 0.37 -15.85 22.23
N GLU A 450 -0.17 -15.07 23.18
CA GLU A 450 -0.93 -15.59 24.32
C GLU A 450 -2.23 -16.27 23.91
N THR A 451 -2.99 -15.66 23.00
CA THR A 451 -4.29 -16.17 22.54
C THR A 451 -4.11 -17.46 21.75
N GLU A 452 -3.13 -17.51 20.84
CA GLU A 452 -2.85 -18.71 20.07
C GLU A 452 -2.43 -19.89 20.96
N ALA A 453 -1.57 -19.65 21.95
CA ALA A 453 -1.18 -20.68 22.90
C ALA A 453 -2.38 -21.27 23.65
N GLN A 454 -3.39 -20.45 23.98
CA GLN A 454 -4.61 -20.90 24.66
C GLN A 454 -5.54 -21.68 23.72
N VAL A 455 -5.67 -21.27 22.46
CA VAL A 455 -6.66 -21.83 21.54
C VAL A 455 -6.12 -22.96 20.67
N MET A 456 -4.80 -23.12 20.54
CA MET A 456 -4.17 -24.09 19.62
C MET A 456 -4.58 -25.54 19.87
N SER A 457 -4.89 -25.90 21.13
CA SER A 457 -5.36 -27.25 21.50
C SER A 457 -6.88 -27.42 21.47
N LEU A 458 -7.64 -26.35 21.25
CA LEU A 458 -9.10 -26.39 21.23
C LEU A 458 -9.62 -26.95 19.89
N PRO A 459 -10.86 -27.46 19.86
CA PRO A 459 -11.56 -27.77 18.63
C PRO A 459 -11.64 -26.58 17.66
N ALA A 460 -11.66 -26.85 16.36
CA ALA A 460 -11.57 -25.82 15.32
C ALA A 460 -12.70 -24.77 15.39
N ASP A 461 -13.92 -25.15 15.75
CA ASP A 461 -15.05 -24.23 15.95
C ASP A 461 -14.78 -23.24 17.10
N ARG A 462 -14.20 -23.74 18.20
CA ARG A 462 -13.77 -22.90 19.31
C ARG A 462 -12.62 -21.99 18.93
N GLN A 463 -11.62 -22.49 18.21
CA GLN A 463 -10.54 -21.66 17.66
C GLN A 463 -11.09 -20.49 16.87
N ARG A 464 -11.96 -20.74 15.88
CA ARG A 464 -12.55 -19.67 15.05
C ARG A 464 -13.30 -18.63 15.87
N ARG A 465 -14.09 -19.08 16.85
CA ARG A 465 -14.88 -18.18 17.69
C ARG A 465 -14.00 -17.28 18.54
N GLU A 466 -13.02 -17.84 19.25
CA GLU A 466 -12.13 -17.07 20.13
C GLU A 466 -11.25 -16.10 19.31
N LEU A 467 -10.73 -16.55 18.16
CA LEU A 467 -9.94 -15.69 17.26
C LEU A 467 -10.77 -14.57 16.62
N SER A 468 -12.04 -14.82 16.31
CA SER A 468 -12.94 -13.77 15.81
C SER A 468 -13.25 -12.72 16.88
N MET A 469 -13.54 -13.15 18.12
CA MET A 469 -13.72 -12.23 19.26
C MET A 469 -12.44 -11.43 19.56
N PHE A 470 -11.27 -12.06 19.40
CA PHE A 470 -9.98 -11.39 19.56
C PHE A 470 -9.79 -10.27 18.53
N SER A 471 -10.02 -10.55 17.24
CA SER A 471 -9.90 -9.54 16.18
C SER A 471 -10.90 -8.39 16.36
N ASP A 472 -12.16 -8.69 16.70
CA ASP A 472 -13.18 -7.67 16.97
C ASP A 472 -12.82 -6.79 18.18
N TYR A 473 -12.38 -7.40 19.28
CA TYR A 473 -11.96 -6.67 20.48
C TYR A 473 -10.84 -5.67 20.17
N TRP A 474 -9.78 -6.12 19.49
CA TRP A 474 -8.63 -5.28 19.20
C TRP A 474 -8.93 -4.19 18.18
N ALA A 475 -9.75 -4.47 17.16
CA ALA A 475 -10.20 -3.48 16.19
C ALA A 475 -10.95 -2.32 16.87
N ASN A 476 -11.93 -2.64 17.71
CA ASN A 476 -12.73 -1.64 18.44
C ASN A 476 -11.91 -0.92 19.53
N ARG A 477 -10.96 -1.63 20.18
CA ARG A 477 -10.06 -1.03 21.15
C ARG A 477 -9.10 -0.02 20.51
N ALA A 478 -8.41 -0.42 19.44
CA ALA A 478 -7.49 0.45 18.72
C ALA A 478 -8.22 1.70 18.22
N THR A 479 -9.38 1.54 17.58
CA THR A 479 -10.21 2.67 17.10
C THR A 479 -10.56 3.63 18.24
N ARG A 480 -11.03 3.13 19.38
CA ARG A 480 -11.37 3.98 20.54
C ARG A 480 -10.17 4.72 21.11
N GLU A 481 -9.03 4.04 21.29
CA GLU A 481 -7.81 4.66 21.83
C GLU A 481 -7.21 5.68 20.86
N PHE A 482 -7.29 5.42 19.55
CA PHE A 482 -6.84 6.35 18.52
C PHE A 482 -7.74 7.60 18.43
N LYS A 483 -9.06 7.45 18.65
CA LYS A 483 -9.95 8.60 18.81
C LYS A 483 -9.57 9.45 20.02
N GLN A 484 -9.29 8.81 21.17
CA GLN A 484 -8.82 9.53 22.36
C GLN A 484 -7.49 10.26 22.12
N LEU A 485 -6.59 9.65 21.35
CA LEU A 485 -5.37 10.32 20.88
C LEU A 485 -5.70 11.56 20.05
N GLY A 486 -6.62 11.47 19.09
CA GLY A 486 -7.05 12.63 18.29
C GLY A 486 -7.59 13.77 19.15
N ASP A 487 -8.49 13.46 20.10
CA ASP A 487 -9.03 14.43 21.05
C ASP A 487 -7.90 15.06 21.91
N TYR A 488 -6.94 14.24 22.34
CA TYR A 488 -5.77 14.68 23.11
C TYR A 488 -4.84 15.60 22.31
N LEU A 489 -4.51 15.26 21.06
CA LEU A 489 -3.65 16.06 20.18
C LEU A 489 -4.28 17.43 19.93
N PHE A 490 -5.58 17.46 19.65
CA PHE A 490 -6.33 18.70 19.48
C PHE A 490 -6.19 19.61 20.71
N VAL A 491 -6.38 19.05 21.91
CA VAL A 491 -6.23 19.83 23.15
C VAL A 491 -4.78 20.24 23.38
N LYS A 492 -3.81 19.34 23.23
CA LYS A 492 -2.39 19.62 23.50
C LYS A 492 -1.84 20.75 22.63
N TYR A 493 -2.22 20.75 21.35
CA TYR A 493 -1.64 21.62 20.33
C TYR A 493 -2.56 22.76 19.87
N LEU A 494 -3.67 23.01 20.60
CA LEU A 494 -4.66 24.04 20.31
C LEU A 494 -4.03 25.43 20.06
N ASP A 495 -4.42 26.06 18.95
CA ASP A 495 -4.05 27.43 18.56
C ASP A 495 -2.52 27.69 18.47
N GLY A 496 -1.74 26.67 18.10
CA GLY A 496 -0.27 26.80 17.99
C GLY A 496 0.47 26.60 19.32
N ASN A 497 -0.25 26.50 20.44
CA ASN A 497 0.34 26.25 21.75
C ASN A 497 0.83 24.81 21.89
N ILE A 498 1.56 24.55 22.98
CA ILE A 498 1.91 23.22 23.48
C ILE A 498 1.57 23.20 24.97
N LYS A 499 0.49 22.51 25.35
CA LYS A 499 0.11 22.37 26.76
C LYS A 499 1.11 21.49 27.50
N LYS A 500 1.52 21.94 28.69
CA LYS A 500 2.50 21.24 29.53
C LYS A 500 1.88 19.99 30.15
N GLU A 501 2.72 19.03 30.46
CA GLU A 501 2.32 17.74 31.01
C GLU A 501 3.14 17.41 32.27
N THR A 502 2.54 16.65 33.19
CA THR A 502 3.27 16.04 34.32
C THR A 502 3.88 14.70 33.94
N SER A 503 3.22 14.01 33.01
CA SER A 503 3.64 12.75 32.39
C SER A 503 2.93 12.65 31.04
N PRO A 504 3.41 11.82 30.08
CA PRO A 504 2.77 11.70 28.78
C PRO A 504 1.27 11.39 28.89
N GLY A 505 0.43 12.22 28.26
CA GLY A 505 -1.02 12.06 28.29
C GLY A 505 -1.73 12.74 29.48
N VAL A 506 -1.00 13.34 30.42
CA VAL A 506 -1.57 13.98 31.62
C VAL A 506 -1.22 15.46 31.65
N PHE A 507 -2.20 16.29 31.28
CA PHE A 507 -2.04 17.75 31.28
C PHE A 507 -1.77 18.29 32.67
N LYS A 508 -0.74 19.13 32.76
CA LYS A 508 -0.35 19.80 34.00
C LYS A 508 -1.40 20.84 34.39
N ARG A 509 -1.73 20.87 35.68
CA ARG A 509 -2.62 21.85 36.29
C ARG A 509 -1.89 22.66 37.35
N THR A 510 -2.35 23.89 37.59
CA THR A 510 -1.90 24.71 38.73
C THR A 510 -2.39 24.09 40.04
N PRO A 511 -1.85 24.49 41.21
CA PRO A 511 -2.35 24.02 42.52
C PRO A 511 -3.86 24.22 42.73
N GLU A 512 -4.45 25.24 42.09
CA GLU A 512 -5.89 25.57 42.12
C GLU A 512 -6.72 24.77 41.10
N GLY A 513 -6.10 23.85 40.35
CA GLY A 513 -6.77 22.99 39.37
C GLY A 513 -6.96 23.59 37.97
N GLN A 514 -6.43 24.79 37.72
CA GLN A 514 -6.52 25.46 36.40
C GLN A 514 -5.54 24.87 35.39
N CYS A 515 -5.75 25.09 34.10
CA CYS A 515 -4.78 24.72 33.06
C CYS A 515 -3.47 25.48 33.29
N GLU A 516 -2.34 24.76 33.34
CA GLU A 516 -1.03 25.39 33.40
C GLU A 516 -0.76 26.21 32.12
N TYR A 517 -0.08 27.35 32.26
CA TYR A 517 0.24 28.21 31.13
C TYR A 517 1.07 27.45 30.08
N PRO A 518 0.68 27.47 28.79
CA PRO A 518 1.30 26.64 27.77
C PRO A 518 2.71 27.13 27.41
N GLN A 519 3.41 26.32 26.62
CA GLN A 519 4.61 26.73 25.90
C GLN A 519 4.24 27.19 24.49
N PHE A 520 4.96 28.19 24.00
CA PHE A 520 4.89 28.63 22.60
C PHE A 520 6.01 27.96 21.84
N GLY A 521 5.69 26.90 21.10
CA GLY A 521 6.71 26.06 20.44
C GLY A 521 7.53 26.80 19.37
N GLY A 522 7.00 27.88 18.80
CA GLY A 522 7.67 28.63 17.74
C GLY A 522 7.98 27.76 16.52
N TYR A 523 9.06 28.13 15.83
CA TYR A 523 9.57 27.43 14.65
C TYR A 523 11.06 27.11 14.84
N SER A 524 11.63 26.27 13.98
CA SER A 524 13.06 25.96 14.02
C SER A 524 13.93 27.17 13.67
N ASP A 525 15.17 27.18 14.14
CA ASP A 525 16.16 28.22 13.78
C ASP A 525 16.36 28.31 12.27
N GLU A 526 16.35 27.16 11.57
CA GLU A 526 16.43 27.08 10.12
C GLU A 526 15.26 27.83 9.46
N TYR A 527 14.03 27.61 9.93
CA TYR A 527 12.86 28.31 9.42
C TYR A 527 12.93 29.81 9.70
N PHE A 528 13.33 30.21 10.91
CA PHE A 528 13.50 31.63 11.24
C PHE A 528 14.58 32.31 10.38
N ARG A 529 15.67 31.61 10.05
CA ARG A 529 16.68 32.12 9.11
C ARG A 529 16.09 32.34 7.72
N SER A 530 15.31 31.39 7.21
CA SER A 530 14.63 31.54 5.91
C SER A 530 13.67 32.74 5.91
N VAL A 531 12.87 32.90 6.96
CA VAL A 531 11.97 34.06 7.13
C VAL A 531 12.77 35.38 7.18
N ALA A 532 13.88 35.42 7.91
CA ALA A 532 14.72 36.61 8.00
C ALA A 532 15.40 36.95 6.66
N ASN A 533 15.84 35.93 5.91
CA ASN A 533 16.48 36.09 4.60
C ASN A 533 15.48 36.60 3.55
N ASP A 534 14.27 36.06 3.53
CA ASP A 534 13.21 36.47 2.60
C ASP A 534 12.67 37.88 2.95
N ALA A 535 12.31 38.11 4.21
CA ALA A 535 11.66 39.35 4.60
C ALA A 535 12.62 40.54 4.78
N GLY A 536 13.91 40.28 5.01
CA GLY A 536 14.96 41.28 5.16
C GLY A 536 14.65 42.32 6.25
N GLU A 537 14.87 43.60 5.92
CA GLU A 537 14.70 44.74 6.84
C GLU A 537 13.26 44.90 7.38
N ARG A 538 12.25 44.36 6.69
CA ARG A 538 10.83 44.53 7.06
C ARG A 538 10.51 43.96 8.44
N LEU A 539 11.14 42.86 8.83
CA LEU A 539 10.91 42.18 10.11
C LEU A 539 11.95 42.52 11.17
N LYS A 540 12.97 43.31 10.86
CA LYS A 540 13.97 43.73 11.86
C LYS A 540 13.33 44.68 12.87
N VAL A 541 13.50 44.36 14.16
CA VAL A 541 13.02 45.21 15.25
C VAL A 541 13.77 46.54 15.22
N LYS A 542 13.02 47.64 15.08
CA LYS A 542 13.54 49.01 15.22
C LYS A 542 13.19 49.50 16.62
N GLN A 543 14.21 49.86 17.40
CA GLN A 543 13.97 50.43 18.72
C GLN A 543 13.27 51.80 18.54
N PRO A 544 12.06 52.00 19.10
CA PRO A 544 11.43 53.30 19.03
C PRO A 544 12.30 54.31 19.79
N GLU A 545 12.41 55.54 19.25
CA GLU A 545 12.95 56.63 20.05
C GLU A 545 12.12 56.78 21.33
N LYS A 546 12.78 57.03 22.47
CA LYS A 546 12.06 57.27 23.73
C LYS A 546 11.11 58.44 23.53
N ILE A 547 9.81 58.17 23.45
CA ILE A 547 8.77 59.18 23.50
C ILE A 547 8.85 59.78 24.90
N LYS A 548 9.36 61.01 25.00
CA LYS A 548 9.46 61.76 26.25
C LYS A 548 8.10 62.28 26.71
#